data_AF-A0A2V8JZE6-F1
#
_entry.id   AF-A0A2V8JZE6-F1
#
_cell.length_a   1.000
_cell.length_b   1.000
_cell.length_c   1.000
_cell.angle_alpha   90.00
_cell.angle_beta   90.00
_cell.angle_gamma   90.00
#
_symmetry.space_group_name_H-M   'P 1'
#
loop_
_entity.id
_entity.type
_entity.pdbx_description
1 polymer ?
#
loop_
_entity_poly.entity_id
_entity_poly.type
_entity_poly.pdbx_seq_one_letter_code
_entity_poly.pdbx_strand_id
1 'polypeptide(L)'
;YVPETAWNDTLVDGVLDSSGGGRSIYFSKPSWQIGNGVPNDGRRDVPDVSLAASASHDGYLSCSLGSCVNGFRGSDNSLNVVGGTSLDAPAFAGIVALINQKTNSIQGNANPALYRLAATVPGIFHDVTDGGNQVPCRAGSQDCPSTGFMGYTAGNGYDLATGLGSVDVSRLVNAWVSPVMSDSPDN
;
A
#
# COMPACT_ATOMS: atom_id res chain seq x y z
N TYR A 1 12.85 -11.17 8.30
CA TYR A 1 12.50 -10.02 7.44
C TYR A 1 12.92 -10.39 6.04
N VAL A 2 11.99 -10.36 5.09
CA VAL A 2 12.27 -10.53 3.65
C VAL A 2 12.44 -9.12 3.09
N PRO A 3 13.49 -8.82 2.31
CA PRO A 3 13.63 -7.51 1.69
C PRO A 3 12.41 -7.15 0.82
N GLU A 4 12.00 -5.89 0.85
CA GLU A 4 10.84 -5.38 0.11
C GLU A 4 11.29 -4.36 -0.94
N THR A 5 10.73 -4.45 -2.15
CA THR A 5 10.90 -3.50 -3.25
C THR A 5 9.52 -3.07 -3.73
N ALA A 6 9.40 -1.88 -4.32
CA ALA A 6 8.14 -1.46 -4.93
C ALA A 6 7.75 -2.47 -6.03
N TRP A 7 6.47 -2.85 -6.04
CA TRP A 7 5.96 -3.87 -6.96
C TRP A 7 5.84 -3.33 -8.38
N ASN A 8 6.56 -3.98 -9.30
CA ASN A 8 6.47 -3.74 -10.73
C ASN A 8 6.95 -4.98 -11.52
N ASP A 9 6.00 -5.80 -11.93
CA ASP A 9 6.24 -7.02 -12.71
C ASP A 9 6.11 -6.78 -14.22
N THR A 10 6.02 -5.51 -14.66
CA THR A 10 5.76 -5.15 -16.06
C THR A 10 6.71 -5.82 -17.07
N LEU A 11 7.99 -5.92 -16.70
CA LEU A 11 9.00 -6.59 -17.54
C LEU A 11 8.87 -8.12 -17.53
N VAL A 12 8.47 -8.69 -16.39
CA VAL A 12 8.31 -10.13 -16.19
C VAL A 12 7.08 -10.62 -16.96
N ASP A 13 5.97 -9.88 -16.87
CA ASP A 13 4.69 -10.28 -17.43
C ASP A 13 4.46 -9.78 -18.87
N GLY A 14 5.26 -8.80 -19.32
CA GLY A 14 5.16 -8.23 -20.67
C GLY A 14 3.89 -7.37 -20.88
N VAL A 15 3.19 -7.04 -19.80
CA VAL A 15 2.01 -6.16 -19.75
C VAL A 15 2.20 -5.15 -18.63
N LEU A 16 1.40 -4.09 -18.58
CA LEU A 16 1.49 -3.12 -17.47
C LEU A 16 1.00 -3.80 -16.18
N ASP A 17 1.92 -4.15 -15.29
CA ASP A 17 1.60 -4.77 -14.00
C ASP A 17 2.53 -4.22 -12.91
N SER A 18 1.96 -3.41 -12.03
CA SER A 18 2.69 -2.59 -11.07
C SER A 18 1.73 -2.00 -10.04
N SER A 19 2.27 -1.57 -8.88
CA SER A 19 1.46 -0.81 -7.93
C SER A 19 0.96 0.50 -8.56
N GLY A 20 -0.26 0.89 -8.23
CA GLY A 20 -0.72 2.26 -8.49
C GLY A 20 -0.08 3.23 -7.49
N GLY A 21 -0.03 4.51 -7.85
CA GLY A 21 0.50 5.52 -6.94
C GLY A 21 0.73 6.86 -7.63
N GLY A 22 0.74 7.94 -6.86
CA GLY A 22 0.90 9.28 -7.39
C GLY A 22 0.05 10.35 -6.71
N ARG A 23 0.04 11.51 -7.33
CA ARG A 23 -0.60 12.72 -6.82
C ARG A 23 -2.02 12.89 -7.39
N SER A 24 -3.00 13.12 -6.53
CA SER A 24 -4.36 13.43 -6.97
C SER A 24 -4.44 14.76 -7.73
N ILE A 25 -5.21 14.80 -8.81
CA ILE A 25 -5.56 16.04 -9.52
C ILE A 25 -6.83 16.70 -8.97
N TYR A 26 -7.59 16.00 -8.10
CA TYR A 26 -8.89 16.44 -7.59
C TYR A 26 -8.86 16.80 -6.10
N PHE A 27 -8.21 15.98 -5.28
CA PHE A 27 -8.28 16.10 -3.83
C PHE A 27 -7.12 16.94 -3.29
N SER A 28 -7.46 17.96 -2.50
CA SER A 28 -6.48 18.71 -1.71
C SER A 28 -5.81 17.81 -0.66
N LYS A 29 -4.57 18.14 -0.30
CA LYS A 29 -3.84 17.38 0.73
C LYS A 29 -4.57 17.45 2.07
N PRO A 30 -4.95 16.31 2.66
CA PRO A 30 -5.50 16.30 4.02
C PRO A 30 -4.46 16.82 5.02
N SER A 31 -4.90 17.53 6.07
CA SER A 31 -3.99 18.10 7.08
C SER A 31 -3.13 17.07 7.82
N TRP A 32 -3.59 15.81 7.86
CA TRP A 32 -2.87 14.70 8.46
C TRP A 32 -1.85 14.04 7.53
N GLN A 33 -1.91 14.27 6.21
CA GLN A 33 -0.96 13.71 5.26
C GLN A 33 0.31 14.57 5.25
N ILE A 34 1.10 14.42 6.30
CA ILE A 34 2.38 15.10 6.51
C ILE A 34 3.39 14.10 7.05
N GLY A 35 4.66 14.26 6.72
CA GLY A 35 5.71 13.35 7.18
C GLY A 35 6.97 13.48 6.34
N ASN A 36 8.01 12.74 6.73
CA ASN A 36 9.22 12.63 5.93
C ASN A 36 8.87 12.04 4.54
N GLY A 37 9.40 12.62 3.46
CA GLY A 37 9.15 12.19 2.08
C GLY A 37 7.82 12.64 1.46
N VAL A 38 6.79 13.00 2.26
CA VAL A 38 5.50 13.44 1.73
C VAL A 38 5.66 14.76 0.94
N PRO A 39 5.31 14.79 -0.36
CA PRO A 39 5.44 16.01 -1.18
C PRO A 39 4.62 17.18 -0.61
N ASN A 40 5.20 18.37 -0.50
CA ASN A 40 4.47 19.58 -0.07
C ASN A 40 3.84 20.32 -1.26
N ASP A 41 2.93 19.65 -1.98
CA ASP A 41 2.32 20.14 -3.23
C ASP A 41 0.81 20.44 -3.11
N GLY A 42 0.26 20.33 -1.89
CA GLY A 42 -1.14 20.62 -1.61
C GLY A 42 -2.15 19.64 -2.22
N ARG A 43 -1.73 18.46 -2.67
CA ARG A 43 -2.62 17.41 -3.22
C ARG A 43 -2.57 16.11 -2.42
N ARG A 44 -3.63 15.29 -2.45
CA ARG A 44 -3.63 13.96 -1.80
C ARG A 44 -2.70 13.02 -2.57
N ASP A 45 -1.73 12.44 -1.89
CA ASP A 45 -0.78 11.48 -2.45
C ASP A 45 -1.22 10.03 -2.15
N VAL A 46 -1.08 9.10 -3.09
CA VAL A 46 -1.37 7.67 -2.90
C VAL A 46 -0.14 6.80 -3.21
N PRO A 47 0.00 5.61 -2.60
CA PRO A 47 -0.85 5.02 -1.54
C PRO A 47 -0.50 5.55 -0.13
N ASP A 48 -1.28 5.19 0.90
CA ASP A 48 -0.90 5.49 2.29
C ASP A 48 0.06 4.45 2.87
N VAL A 49 -0.17 3.18 2.57
CA VAL A 49 0.64 2.00 2.95
C VAL A 49 0.62 1.00 1.80
N SER A 50 1.57 0.07 1.79
CA SER A 50 1.64 -1.02 0.80
C SER A 50 1.89 -2.36 1.47
N LEU A 51 1.41 -3.44 0.87
CA LEU A 51 1.66 -4.82 1.29
C LEU A 51 2.21 -5.62 0.09
N ALA A 52 2.44 -6.93 0.29
CA ALA A 52 2.92 -7.78 -0.78
C ALA A 52 1.90 -7.84 -1.92
N ALA A 53 2.35 -7.58 -3.16
CA ALA A 53 1.47 -7.54 -4.33
C ALA A 53 2.01 -8.31 -5.54
N SER A 54 3.28 -8.73 -5.56
CA SER A 54 3.82 -9.46 -6.72
C SER A 54 3.30 -10.90 -6.75
N ALA A 55 2.74 -11.33 -7.89
CA ALA A 55 2.45 -12.75 -8.11
C ALA A 55 3.74 -13.54 -8.43
N SER A 56 4.74 -12.85 -8.99
CA SER A 56 6.01 -13.41 -9.44
C SER A 56 7.07 -13.50 -8.34
N HIS A 57 6.88 -12.78 -7.23
CA HIS A 57 7.75 -12.75 -6.06
C HIS A 57 6.91 -12.72 -4.77
N ASP A 58 6.77 -13.88 -4.12
CA ASP A 58 5.98 -14.08 -2.88
C ASP A 58 4.45 -13.85 -3.01
N GLY A 59 3.86 -14.34 -4.12
CA GLY A 59 2.42 -14.25 -4.35
C GLY A 59 1.55 -15.08 -3.39
N TYR A 60 0.27 -14.70 -3.31
CA TYR A 60 -0.71 -15.37 -2.46
C TYR A 60 -1.21 -16.65 -3.11
N LEU A 61 -1.37 -17.71 -2.32
CA LEU A 61 -2.10 -18.91 -2.75
C LEU A 61 -3.60 -18.67 -2.57
N SER A 62 -4.32 -18.69 -3.68
CA SER A 62 -5.76 -18.43 -3.71
C SER A 62 -6.54 -19.71 -4.00
N CYS A 63 -7.72 -19.82 -3.39
CA CYS A 63 -8.72 -20.78 -3.83
C CYS A 63 -10.01 -20.04 -4.18
N SER A 64 -10.41 -20.15 -5.44
CA SER A 64 -11.66 -19.58 -5.94
C SER A 64 -12.29 -20.54 -6.94
N LEU A 65 -13.62 -20.72 -6.85
CA LEU A 65 -14.39 -21.52 -7.81
C LEU A 65 -13.81 -22.92 -8.11
N GLY A 66 -13.21 -23.57 -7.11
CA GLY A 66 -12.60 -24.90 -7.26
C GLY A 66 -11.19 -24.90 -7.87
N SER A 67 -10.52 -23.74 -7.99
CA SER A 67 -9.13 -23.64 -8.48
C SER A 67 -8.07 -24.32 -7.59
N CYS A 68 -8.51 -24.92 -6.49
CA CYS A 68 -7.68 -25.54 -5.46
C CYS A 68 -8.04 -27.01 -5.17
N VAL A 69 -8.59 -27.75 -6.16
CA VAL A 69 -9.03 -29.15 -6.00
C VAL A 69 -8.01 -30.06 -5.31
N ASN A 70 -6.71 -29.74 -5.43
CA ASN A 70 -5.61 -30.50 -4.81
C ASN A 70 -4.74 -29.62 -3.89
N GLY A 71 -5.35 -28.82 -3.01
CA GLY A 71 -4.63 -28.03 -2.01
C GLY A 71 -3.91 -26.82 -2.59
N PHE A 72 -4.68 -25.76 -2.89
CA PHE A 72 -4.25 -24.56 -3.64
C PHE A 72 -3.66 -24.84 -5.04
N ARG A 73 -3.89 -26.05 -5.56
CA ARG A 73 -3.43 -26.48 -6.88
C ARG A 73 -4.58 -26.71 -7.84
N GLY A 74 -4.33 -26.33 -9.10
CA GLY A 74 -5.18 -26.65 -10.24
C GLY A 74 -5.14 -28.13 -10.62
N SER A 75 -5.95 -28.50 -11.61
CA SER A 75 -6.00 -29.87 -12.15
C SER A 75 -4.70 -30.30 -12.82
N ASP A 76 -3.89 -29.35 -13.28
CA ASP A 76 -2.54 -29.54 -13.84
C ASP A 76 -1.42 -29.55 -12.78
N ASN A 77 -1.79 -29.54 -11.49
CA ASN A 77 -0.89 -29.51 -10.34
C ASN A 77 -0.10 -28.20 -10.15
N SER A 78 -0.37 -27.15 -10.96
CA SER A 78 0.18 -25.81 -10.75
C SER A 78 -0.42 -25.15 -9.52
N LEU A 79 0.35 -24.30 -8.82
CA LEU A 79 -0.17 -23.49 -7.73
C LEU A 79 -1.04 -22.36 -8.30
N ASN A 80 -2.18 -22.12 -7.68
CA ASN A 80 -2.99 -20.95 -7.99
C ASN A 80 -2.43 -19.73 -7.22
N VAL A 81 -1.44 -19.07 -7.84
CA VAL A 81 -0.78 -17.88 -7.30
C VAL A 81 -1.46 -16.63 -7.83
N VAL A 82 -1.76 -15.68 -6.95
CA VAL A 82 -2.32 -14.37 -7.30
C VAL A 82 -1.53 -13.26 -6.63
N GLY A 83 -1.55 -12.10 -7.27
CA GLY A 83 -0.98 -10.85 -6.76
C GLY A 83 -1.94 -9.69 -7.01
N GLY A 84 -1.39 -8.48 -7.00
CA GLY A 84 -2.11 -7.23 -7.15
C GLY A 84 -2.44 -6.57 -5.82
N THR A 85 -2.53 -5.24 -5.83
CA THR A 85 -2.97 -4.44 -4.67
C THR A 85 -4.41 -4.74 -4.23
N SER A 86 -5.16 -5.50 -5.03
CA SER A 86 -6.45 -6.09 -4.65
C SER A 86 -6.34 -7.00 -3.43
N LEU A 87 -5.15 -7.56 -3.14
CA LEU A 87 -4.89 -8.41 -1.98
C LEU A 87 -4.45 -7.57 -0.77
N ASP A 88 -3.78 -6.43 -0.99
CA ASP A 88 -3.41 -5.47 0.06
C ASP A 88 -4.64 -4.93 0.80
N ALA A 89 -5.69 -4.54 0.07
CA ALA A 89 -6.90 -3.97 0.67
C ALA A 89 -7.56 -4.89 1.73
N PRO A 90 -7.91 -6.16 1.43
CA PRO A 90 -8.45 -7.07 2.43
C PRO A 90 -7.43 -7.49 3.49
N ALA A 91 -6.14 -7.60 3.15
CA ALA A 91 -5.10 -7.89 4.14
C ALA A 91 -4.99 -6.77 5.19
N PHE A 92 -4.99 -5.50 4.74
CA PHE A 92 -4.99 -4.35 5.62
C PHE A 92 -6.30 -4.22 6.41
N ALA A 93 -7.45 -4.57 5.82
CA ALA A 93 -8.71 -4.64 6.57
C ALA A 93 -8.64 -5.66 7.73
N GLY A 94 -7.97 -6.80 7.54
CA GLY A 94 -7.68 -7.75 8.61
C GLY A 94 -6.80 -7.16 9.72
N ILE A 95 -5.81 -6.34 9.37
CA ILE A 95 -4.97 -5.61 10.33
C ILE A 95 -5.82 -4.60 11.13
N VAL A 96 -6.70 -3.85 10.47
CA VAL A 96 -7.64 -2.94 11.15
C VAL A 96 -8.60 -3.71 12.06
N ALA A 97 -9.01 -4.93 11.69
CA ALA A 97 -9.82 -5.78 12.56
C ALA A 97 -9.07 -6.20 13.84
N LEU A 98 -7.78 -6.50 13.76
CA LEU A 98 -6.93 -6.76 14.94
C LEU A 98 -6.81 -5.51 15.83
N ILE A 99 -6.68 -4.33 15.23
CA ILE A 99 -6.71 -3.07 15.97
C ILE A 99 -8.06 -2.91 16.69
N ASN A 100 -9.18 -3.11 15.99
CA ASN A 100 -10.51 -3.02 16.60
C ASN A 100 -10.68 -3.99 17.77
N GLN A 101 -10.18 -5.22 17.62
CA GLN A 101 -10.19 -6.23 18.68
C GLN A 101 -9.35 -5.78 19.88
N LYS A 102 -8.16 -5.21 19.65
CA LYS A 102 -7.25 -4.76 20.70
C LYS A 102 -7.79 -3.55 21.46
N THR A 103 -8.40 -2.60 20.75
CA THR A 103 -8.91 -1.35 21.34
C THR A 103 -10.35 -1.44 21.81
N ASN A 104 -11.06 -2.53 21.46
CA ASN A 104 -12.50 -2.69 21.67
C ASN A 104 -13.32 -1.50 21.12
N SER A 105 -12.94 -1.01 19.94
CA SER A 105 -13.55 0.16 19.30
C SER A 105 -13.38 0.10 17.78
N ILE A 106 -14.24 0.79 17.02
CA ILE A 106 -14.10 0.95 15.57
C ILE A 106 -13.18 2.14 15.26
N GLN A 107 -12.31 2.02 14.25
CA GLN A 107 -11.35 3.10 13.93
C GLN A 107 -11.88 4.19 12.99
N GLY A 108 -12.89 3.90 12.15
CA GLY A 108 -13.29 4.82 11.09
C GLY A 108 -12.14 5.07 10.10
N ASN A 109 -11.81 6.34 9.85
CA ASN A 109 -10.66 6.70 9.00
C ASN A 109 -9.34 6.44 9.76
N ALA A 110 -8.59 5.42 9.33
CA ALA A 110 -7.31 5.03 9.91
C ALA A 110 -6.16 6.00 9.61
N ASN A 111 -6.27 6.80 8.54
CA ASN A 111 -5.13 7.56 8.01
C ASN A 111 -4.52 8.56 8.99
N PRO A 112 -5.29 9.38 9.73
CA PRO A 112 -4.70 10.28 10.74
C PRO A 112 -3.85 9.55 11.79
N ALA A 113 -4.25 8.34 12.19
CA ALA A 113 -3.48 7.54 13.13
C ALA A 113 -2.20 6.98 12.49
N LEU A 114 -2.28 6.50 11.24
CA LEU A 114 -1.11 5.99 10.50
C LEU A 114 0.00 7.03 10.37
N TYR A 115 -0.33 8.24 9.88
CA TYR A 115 0.68 9.30 9.70
C TYR A 115 1.22 9.82 11.03
N ARG A 116 0.38 9.91 12.07
CA ARG A 116 0.84 10.24 13.43
C ARG A 116 1.83 9.18 13.93
N LEU A 117 1.51 7.90 13.76
CA LEU A 117 2.37 6.80 14.19
C LEU A 117 3.67 6.77 13.39
N ALA A 118 3.63 7.04 12.08
CA ALA A 118 4.83 7.14 11.25
C ALA A 118 5.77 8.24 11.73
N ALA A 119 5.24 9.35 12.21
CA ALA A 119 6.02 10.47 12.73
C ALA A 119 6.56 10.24 14.15
N THR A 120 5.92 9.38 14.96
CA THR A 120 6.18 9.33 16.42
C THR A 120 6.70 7.99 16.92
N VAL A 121 6.54 6.89 16.18
CA VAL A 121 6.90 5.55 16.63
C VAL A 121 7.76 4.83 15.57
N PRO A 122 9.09 4.78 15.75
CA PRO A 122 9.98 4.20 14.76
C PRO A 122 9.79 2.69 14.60
N GLY A 123 9.93 2.20 13.37
CA GLY A 123 9.87 0.79 13.03
C GLY A 123 8.48 0.19 13.01
N ILE A 124 7.40 0.99 13.05
CA ILE A 124 6.06 0.51 12.69
C ILE A 124 5.98 0.25 11.18
N PHE A 125 6.64 1.09 10.38
CA PHE A 125 6.65 0.97 8.94
C PHE A 125 8.01 0.47 8.47
N HIS A 126 7.99 -0.46 7.51
CA HIS A 126 9.15 -0.87 6.75
C HIS A 126 9.20 -0.02 5.48
N ASP A 127 10.14 0.93 5.48
CA ASP A 127 10.37 1.86 4.39
C ASP A 127 10.94 1.13 3.16
N VAL A 128 10.21 1.19 2.05
CA VAL A 128 10.61 0.58 0.78
C VAL A 128 11.36 1.65 -0.01
N THR A 129 12.64 1.41 -0.24
CA THR A 129 13.53 2.43 -0.84
C THR A 129 14.06 2.06 -2.22
N ASP A 130 13.75 0.85 -2.68
CA ASP A 130 14.21 0.30 -3.96
C ASP A 130 13.03 0.08 -4.93
N GLY A 131 13.34 0.24 -6.22
CA GLY A 131 12.38 0.06 -7.31
C GLY A 131 11.47 1.27 -7.53
N GLY A 132 10.31 1.01 -8.14
CA GLY A 132 9.28 2.02 -8.34
C GLY A 132 8.15 1.49 -9.22
N ASN A 133 7.10 2.29 -9.34
CA ASN A 133 5.92 1.91 -10.13
C ASN A 133 5.93 2.48 -11.55
N GLN A 134 7.12 2.72 -12.11
CA GLN A 134 7.22 3.24 -13.46
C GLN A 134 6.85 2.20 -14.51
N VAL A 135 5.85 2.53 -15.32
CA VAL A 135 5.39 1.68 -16.43
C VAL A 135 5.60 2.39 -17.78
N PRO A 136 5.83 1.65 -18.88
CA PRO A 136 5.91 2.23 -20.21
C PRO A 136 4.63 2.98 -20.58
N CYS A 137 4.80 4.14 -21.19
CA CYS A 137 3.72 4.95 -21.73
C CYS A 137 4.13 5.54 -23.08
N ARG A 138 3.16 6.04 -23.85
CA ARG A 138 3.45 6.64 -25.15
C ARG A 138 4.13 8.00 -24.96
N ALA A 139 5.44 8.07 -25.18
CA ALA A 139 6.23 9.29 -25.02
C ALA A 139 5.55 10.52 -25.67
N GLY A 140 5.37 11.58 -24.89
CA GLY A 140 4.74 12.82 -25.35
C GLY A 140 3.21 12.80 -25.41
N SER A 141 2.55 11.71 -25.00
CA SER A 141 1.11 11.76 -24.70
C SER A 141 0.85 12.58 -23.44
N GLN A 142 -0.42 12.92 -23.19
CA GLN A 142 -0.85 13.54 -21.95
C GLN A 142 -0.28 12.76 -20.75
N ASP A 143 0.33 13.49 -19.81
CA ASP A 143 0.93 13.00 -18.56
C ASP A 143 2.08 11.98 -18.70
N CYS A 144 2.46 11.59 -19.92
CA CYS A 144 3.61 10.71 -20.18
C CYS A 144 4.86 11.55 -20.52
N PRO A 145 5.92 11.48 -19.70
CA PRO A 145 7.18 12.16 -20.00
C PRO A 145 7.78 11.73 -21.34
N SER A 146 8.69 12.54 -21.88
CA SER A 146 9.42 12.23 -23.12
C SER A 146 10.30 10.98 -23.01
N THR A 147 10.60 10.53 -21.78
CA THR A 147 11.31 9.28 -21.51
C THR A 147 10.49 8.04 -21.89
N GLY A 148 9.16 8.17 -22.05
CA GLY A 148 8.27 7.03 -22.34
C GLY A 148 7.96 6.16 -21.12
N PHE A 149 8.19 6.66 -19.91
CA PHE A 149 7.85 5.98 -18.67
C PHE A 149 7.14 6.95 -17.72
N MET A 150 6.04 6.50 -17.12
CA MET A 150 5.28 7.25 -16.12
C MET A 150 5.21 6.47 -14.81
N GLY A 151 5.26 7.19 -13.69
CA GLY A 151 5.29 6.62 -12.34
C GLY A 151 6.38 7.28 -11.50
N TYR A 152 6.72 6.65 -10.38
CA TYR A 152 7.55 7.21 -9.33
C TYR A 152 8.55 6.16 -8.81
N THR A 153 9.72 6.63 -8.42
CA THR A 153 10.74 5.80 -7.76
C THR A 153 10.44 5.77 -6.26
N ALA A 154 10.61 4.59 -5.65
CA ALA A 154 10.66 4.46 -4.22
C ALA A 154 11.89 5.20 -3.64
N GLY A 155 11.84 5.56 -2.37
CA GLY A 155 12.93 6.29 -1.74
C GLY A 155 12.68 6.55 -0.26
N ASN A 156 13.70 7.01 0.44
CA ASN A 156 13.66 7.12 1.91
C ASN A 156 12.50 8.01 2.42
N GLY A 157 11.64 7.43 3.26
CA GLY A 157 10.45 8.05 3.82
C GLY A 157 9.20 7.71 3.02
N TYR A 158 8.19 8.58 3.07
CA TYR A 158 7.04 8.41 2.20
C TYR A 158 7.43 8.60 0.74
N ASP A 159 6.95 7.72 -0.13
CA ASP A 159 7.08 7.85 -1.58
C ASP A 159 5.76 7.54 -2.32
N LEU A 160 5.70 7.88 -3.60
CA LEU A 160 4.49 7.75 -4.42
C LEU A 160 4.31 6.35 -5.06
N ALA A 161 5.20 5.40 -4.80
CA ALA A 161 5.08 4.01 -5.21
C ALA A 161 4.59 3.10 -4.06
N THR A 162 5.02 3.38 -2.83
CA THR A 162 4.81 2.53 -1.65
C THR A 162 4.26 3.24 -0.40
N GLY A 163 4.04 4.56 -0.48
CA GLY A 163 3.47 5.32 0.63
C GLY A 163 4.40 5.32 1.84
N LEU A 164 3.87 5.08 3.03
CA LEU A 164 4.68 4.90 4.25
C LEU A 164 5.47 3.57 4.27
N GLY A 165 5.24 2.67 3.30
CA GLY A 165 5.78 1.32 3.27
C GLY A 165 4.83 0.28 3.87
N SER A 166 5.38 -0.91 4.16
CA SER A 166 4.63 -2.00 4.80
C SER A 166 4.58 -1.87 6.31
N VAL A 167 3.70 -2.60 6.98
CA VAL A 167 3.45 -2.44 8.43
C VAL A 167 3.94 -3.64 9.23
N ASP A 168 4.73 -3.38 10.28
CA ASP A 168 4.90 -4.32 11.39
C ASP A 168 3.59 -4.35 12.19
N VAL A 169 2.76 -5.34 11.90
CA VAL A 169 1.42 -5.50 12.47
C VAL A 169 1.45 -5.54 14.00
N SER A 170 2.44 -6.21 14.59
CA SER A 170 2.52 -6.33 16.05
C SER A 170 2.80 -4.98 16.69
N ARG A 171 3.76 -4.22 16.14
CA ARG A 171 4.05 -2.87 16.62
C ARG A 171 2.89 -1.91 16.38
N LEU A 172 2.26 -1.99 15.20
CA LEU A 172 1.13 -1.14 14.85
C LEU A 172 -0.03 -1.34 15.84
N VAL A 173 -0.47 -2.58 16.05
CA VAL A 173 -1.58 -2.92 16.95
C VAL A 173 -1.28 -2.50 18.39
N ASN A 174 -0.04 -2.68 18.86
CA ASN A 174 0.34 -2.34 20.22
C ASN A 174 0.53 -0.82 20.45
N ALA A 175 0.93 -0.08 19.42
CA ALA A 175 1.07 1.38 19.48
C ALA A 175 -0.25 2.11 19.20
N TRP A 176 -1.28 1.41 18.73
CA TRP A 176 -2.54 2.03 18.34
C TRP A 176 -3.32 2.53 19.55
N VAL A 177 -3.46 3.85 19.64
CA VAL A 177 -4.36 4.51 20.59
C VAL A 177 -5.51 5.09 19.78
N SER A 178 -6.72 4.58 20.02
CA SER A 178 -7.93 5.15 19.42
C SER A 178 -8.07 6.60 19.89
N PRO A 179 -8.41 7.55 18.99
CA PRO A 179 -8.82 8.87 19.42
C PRO A 179 -9.97 8.70 20.42
N VAL A 180 -9.86 9.33 21.59
CA VAL A 180 -11.02 9.47 22.47
C VAL A 180 -12.09 10.14 21.63
N MET A 181 -13.28 9.54 21.48
CA MET A 181 -14.42 10.26 20.93
C MET A 181 -14.71 11.40 21.90
N SER A 182 -14.16 12.58 21.64
CA SER A 182 -14.72 13.78 22.22
C SER A 182 -16.08 13.93 21.57
N ASP A 183 -17.15 13.86 22.36
CA ASP A 183 -18.41 14.50 22.00
C ASP A 183 -18.08 15.95 21.66
N SER A 184 -17.89 16.24 20.38
CA SER A 184 -18.01 17.61 19.90
C SER A 184 -19.50 17.82 19.71
N PRO A 185 -20.15 18.71 20.46
CA PRO A 185 -21.51 19.09 20.14
C PRO A 185 -21.47 19.77 18.77
N ASP A 186 -22.28 19.28 17.84
CA ASP A 186 -22.60 19.98 16.61
C ASP A 186 -23.07 21.40 16.96
N ASN A 187 -22.38 22.41 16.45
CA ASN A 187 -22.83 23.80 16.33
C ASN A 187 -22.47 24.31 14.94
#